data_AF-A0A318DXK4-F1
#
_entry.id   AF-A0A318DXK4-F1
#
_cell.length_a   1.000
_cell.length_b   1.000
_cell.length_c   1.000
_cell.angle_alpha   90.00
_cell.angle_beta   90.00
_cell.angle_gamma   90.00
#
_symmetry.space_group_name_H-M   'P 1'
#
loop_
_entity.id
_entity.type
_entity.pdbx_description
1 polymer ?
#
loop_
_entity_poly.entity_id
_entity_poly.type
_entity_poly.pdbx_seq_one_letter_code
_entity_poly.pdbx_strand_id
1 'polypeptide(L)'
;PVPLHPQMQLDPTAPVRAPGAVLREDYLRPMAWKTRGLAQRSGIPVWHLRSIMQGAPLYAEEAFRLSAALGTSPFYWLALQARYDLLRVECSRRQDSWARPARGDS
;
A
#
# COMPACT_ATOMS: atom_id res chain seq x y z
N PRO A 1 19.82 -6.77 8.28
CA PRO A 1 19.22 -5.75 7.39
C PRO A 1 19.14 -6.30 5.96
N VAL A 2 17.95 -6.29 5.33
CA VAL A 2 17.84 -6.62 3.91
C VAL A 2 18.54 -5.52 3.11
N PRO A 3 19.54 -5.83 2.27
CA PRO A 3 20.25 -4.80 1.50
C PRO A 3 19.27 -4.12 0.54
N LEU A 4 19.15 -2.80 0.67
CA LEU A 4 18.39 -2.00 -0.28
C LEU A 4 19.28 -1.75 -1.49
N HIS A 5 18.93 -2.36 -2.62
CA HIS A 5 19.61 -2.09 -3.88
C HIS A 5 19.18 -0.71 -4.40
N PRO A 6 20.12 0.19 -4.77
CA PRO A 6 19.78 1.52 -5.30
C PRO A 6 18.87 1.47 -6.53
N GLN A 7 18.97 0.38 -7.30
CA GLN A 7 18.15 0.10 -8.47
C GLN A 7 17.00 -0.85 -8.14
N MET A 8 16.35 -0.70 -6.98
CA MET A 8 15.17 -1.50 -6.61
C MET A 8 14.03 -1.23 -7.61
N GLN A 9 14.06 -1.95 -8.74
CA GLN A 9 13.07 -1.88 -9.79
C GLN A 9 11.83 -2.62 -9.29
N LEU A 10 10.69 -1.94 -9.35
CA LEU A 10 9.42 -2.60 -9.17
C LEU A 10 9.20 -3.48 -10.39
N ASP A 11 9.01 -4.77 -10.19
CA ASP A 11 8.57 -5.65 -11.26
C ASP A 11 7.29 -5.06 -11.87
N PRO A 12 7.33 -4.59 -13.14
CA PRO A 12 6.21 -3.90 -13.76
C PRO A 12 5.05 -4.85 -14.06
N THR A 13 5.29 -6.16 -14.04
CA THR A 13 4.26 -7.19 -14.27
C THR A 13 3.53 -7.59 -13.00
N ALA A 14 4.11 -7.32 -11.83
CA ALA A 14 3.49 -7.63 -10.56
C ALA A 14 2.36 -6.61 -10.26
N PRO A 15 1.11 -7.06 -10.03
CA PRO A 15 0.01 -6.16 -9.76
C PRO A 15 0.28 -5.35 -8.49
N VAL A 16 0.29 -4.03 -8.63
CA VAL A 16 0.48 -3.12 -7.50
C VAL A 16 -0.82 -3.05 -6.72
N ARG A 17 -0.80 -3.63 -5.52
CA ARG A 17 -1.93 -3.64 -4.60
C ARG A 17 -1.67 -2.67 -3.46
N ALA A 18 -2.67 -1.87 -3.11
CA ALA A 18 -2.58 -1.00 -1.94
C ALA A 18 -2.39 -1.84 -0.66
N PRO A 19 -1.66 -1.34 0.35
CA PRO A 19 -1.49 -2.07 1.62
C PRO A 19 -2.83 -2.50 2.24
N GLY A 20 -3.86 -1.64 2.14
CA GLY A 20 -5.20 -1.96 2.62
C GLY A 20 -5.88 -3.13 1.90
N ALA A 21 -5.64 -3.30 0.59
CA ALA A 21 -6.16 -4.42 -0.19
C ALA A 21 -5.45 -5.72 0.22
N VAL A 22 -4.12 -5.70 0.30
CA VAL A 22 -3.31 -6.83 0.78
C VAL A 22 -3.76 -7.26 2.18
N LEU A 23 -3.93 -6.30 3.11
CA LEU A 23 -4.38 -6.58 4.46
C LEU A 23 -5.75 -7.31 4.49
N ARG A 24 -6.68 -6.92 3.63
CA ARG A 24 -8.02 -7.51 3.55
C ARG A 24 -8.00 -8.89 2.91
N GLU A 25 -7.35 -9.01 1.77
CA GLU A 25 -7.43 -10.18 0.88
C GLU A 25 -6.47 -11.29 1.28
N ASP A 26 -5.25 -10.94 1.68
CA ASP A 26 -4.17 -11.90 1.92
C ASP A 26 -4.08 -12.29 3.40
N TYR A 27 -4.62 -11.47 4.33
CA TYR A 27 -4.54 -11.73 5.78
C TYR A 27 -5.92 -11.93 6.42
N LEU A 28 -6.79 -10.92 6.38
CA LEU A 28 -8.05 -11.00 7.13
C LEU A 28 -9.03 -12.04 6.59
N ARG A 29 -9.18 -12.13 5.27
CA ARG A 29 -10.09 -13.10 4.64
C ARG A 29 -9.62 -14.55 4.89
N PRO A 30 -8.35 -14.94 4.66
CA PRO A 30 -7.91 -16.31 4.92
C PRO A 30 -7.92 -16.70 6.40
N MET A 31 -7.64 -15.75 7.29
CA MET A 31 -7.67 -16.00 8.74
C MET A 31 -9.07 -15.94 9.35
N ALA A 32 -10.11 -15.62 8.57
CA ALA A 32 -11.47 -15.33 9.03
C ALA A 32 -11.53 -14.27 10.16
N TRP A 33 -10.57 -13.33 10.15
CA TRP A 33 -10.47 -12.28 11.16
C TRP A 33 -11.33 -11.08 10.79
N LYS A 34 -12.04 -10.54 11.79
CA LYS A 34 -12.69 -9.23 11.69
C LYS A 34 -11.65 -8.13 11.96
N THR A 35 -11.85 -6.95 11.37
CA THR A 35 -11.00 -5.76 11.61
C THR A 35 -10.81 -5.44 13.09
N ARG A 36 -11.84 -5.67 13.92
CA ARG A 36 -11.75 -5.49 15.38
C ARG A 36 -10.73 -6.41 16.03
N GLY A 37 -10.63 -7.67 15.59
CA GLY A 37 -9.63 -8.62 16.10
C GLY A 37 -8.21 -8.19 15.76
N LEU A 38 -8.00 -7.68 14.55
CA LEU A 38 -6.72 -7.10 14.15
C LEU A 38 -6.39 -5.83 14.94
N ALA A 39 -7.37 -4.96 15.18
CA ALA A 39 -7.19 -3.75 15.99
C ALA A 39 -6.70 -4.08 17.40
N GLN A 40 -7.29 -5.10 18.03
CA GLN A 40 -6.88 -5.54 19.36
C GLN A 40 -5.46 -6.10 19.39
N ARG A 41 -5.05 -6.84 18.35
CA ARG A 41 -3.70 -7.42 18.25
C ARG A 41 -2.62 -6.40 17.90
N SER A 42 -2.93 -5.47 17.01
CA SER A 42 -1.99 -4.44 16.54
C SER A 42 -1.95 -3.20 17.43
N GLY A 43 -2.95 -2.98 18.29
CA GLY A 43 -3.09 -1.74 19.03
C GLY A 43 -3.39 -0.52 18.15
N ILE A 44 -3.77 -0.73 16.88
CA ILE A 44 -4.20 0.33 15.97
C ILE A 44 -5.72 0.49 16.13
N PRO A 45 -6.24 1.72 16.28
CA PRO A 45 -7.67 1.95 16.38
C PRO A 45 -8.44 1.39 15.19
N VAL A 46 -9.63 0.81 15.43
CA VAL A 46 -10.46 0.20 14.38
C VAL A 46 -10.78 1.17 13.25
N TRP A 47 -11.07 2.44 13.59
CA TRP A 47 -11.36 3.47 12.59
C TRP A 47 -10.15 3.74 11.69
N HIS A 48 -8.93 3.69 12.25
CA HIS A 48 -7.71 3.92 11.49
C HIS A 48 -7.40 2.74 10.57
N LEU A 49 -7.54 1.50 11.06
CA LEU A 49 -7.43 0.31 10.20
C LEU A 49 -8.43 0.33 9.04
N ARG A 50 -9.67 0.77 9.29
CA ARG A 50 -10.67 0.95 8.22
C ARG A 50 -10.29 2.03 7.22
N SER A 51 -9.63 3.10 7.67
CA SER A 51 -9.13 4.16 6.80
C SER A 51 -8.01 3.64 5.89
N ILE A 52 -7.05 2.90 6.45
CA ILE A 52 -5.97 2.25 5.69
C ILE A 52 -6.54 1.28 4.64
N MET A 53 -7.57 0.50 5.02
CA MET A 53 -8.30 -0.37 4.09
C MET A 53 -9.02 0.36 2.95
N GLN A 54 -9.34 1.64 3.13
CA GLN A 54 -9.98 2.49 2.13
C GLN A 54 -8.97 3.30 1.32
N GLY A 55 -7.66 3.13 1.58
CA GLY A 55 -6.60 3.78 0.81
C GLY A 55 -5.91 4.93 1.53
N ALA A 56 -6.13 5.12 2.83
CA ALA A 56 -5.29 6.03 3.61
C ALA A 56 -3.83 5.52 3.64
N PRO A 57 -2.83 6.43 3.65
CA PRO A 57 -1.43 6.05 3.72
C PRO A 57 -1.11 5.27 4.99
N LEU A 58 -0.25 4.25 4.85
CA LEU A 58 0.31 3.49 5.95
C LEU A 58 1.69 4.05 6.32
N TYR A 59 1.88 4.45 7.58
CA TYR A 59 3.15 4.99 8.07
C TYR A 59 3.95 3.95 8.87
N ALA A 60 5.16 4.32 9.28
CA ALA A 60 6.12 3.41 9.90
C ALA A 60 5.64 2.80 11.22
N GLU A 61 4.93 3.58 12.05
CA GLU A 61 4.37 3.11 13.33
C GLU A 61 3.31 2.03 13.10
N GLU A 62 2.39 2.25 12.15
CA GLU A 62 1.38 1.25 11.78
C GLU A 62 2.02 0.02 11.13
N ALA A 63 3.04 0.20 10.28
CA ALA A 63 3.81 -0.90 9.69
C ALA A 63 4.42 -1.80 10.77
N PHE A 64 5.04 -1.19 11.78
CA PHE A 64 5.67 -1.92 12.88
C PHE A 64 4.63 -2.69 13.69
N ARG A 65 3.52 -2.05 14.05
CA ARG A 65 2.42 -2.69 14.79
C ARG A 65 1.75 -3.82 14.01
N LEU A 66 1.50 -3.64 12.72
CA LEU A 66 0.96 -4.69 11.85
C LEU A 66 1.93 -5.86 11.71
N SER A 67 3.22 -5.57 11.60
CA SER A 67 4.25 -6.61 11.50
C SER A 67 4.28 -7.51 12.74
N ALA A 68 4.17 -6.92 13.93
CA ALA A 68 4.11 -7.66 15.19
C ALA A 68 2.82 -8.49 15.31
N ALA A 69 1.69 -7.96 14.83
CA ALA A 69 0.41 -8.64 14.89
C ALA A 69 0.26 -9.80 13.90
N LEU A 70 0.93 -9.72 12.74
CA LEU A 70 0.77 -10.65 11.62
C LEU A 70 2.00 -11.54 11.38
N GLY A 71 3.10 -11.32 12.10
CA GLY A 71 4.35 -12.08 11.93
C GLY A 71 5.07 -11.76 10.61
N THR A 72 4.96 -10.53 10.12
CA THR A 72 5.60 -10.08 8.87
C THR A 72 6.74 -9.12 9.17
N SER A 73 7.40 -8.57 8.13
CA SER A 73 8.35 -7.47 8.29
C SER A 73 7.64 -6.10 8.23
N PRO A 74 8.04 -5.09 9.04
CA PRO A 74 7.58 -3.71 8.86
C PRO A 74 7.93 -3.15 7.48
N PHE A 75 9.12 -3.49 6.98
CA PHE A 75 9.61 -3.01 5.69
C PHE A 75 8.72 -3.47 4.52
N TYR A 76 8.15 -4.67 4.63
CA TYR A 76 7.20 -5.20 3.64
C TYR A 76 6.00 -4.26 3.45
N TRP A 77 5.40 -3.77 4.53
CA TRP A 77 4.25 -2.86 4.48
C TRP A 77 4.60 -1.50 3.89
N LEU A 78 5.75 -0.95 4.26
CA LEU A 78 6.23 0.33 3.71
C LEU A 78 6.59 0.21 2.22
N ALA A 79 7.17 -0.91 1.80
CA ALA A 79 7.45 -1.18 0.40
C ALA A 79 6.14 -1.24 -0.42
N LEU A 80 5.07 -1.87 0.11
CA LEU A 80 3.75 -1.86 -0.54
C LEU A 80 3.18 -0.44 -0.67
N GLN A 81 3.30 0.38 0.37
CA GLN A 81 2.84 1.77 0.35
C GLN A 81 3.59 2.57 -0.72
N ALA A 82 4.92 2.51 -0.71
CA ALA A 82 5.76 3.21 -1.69
C ALA A 82 5.43 2.80 -3.14
N ARG A 83 5.24 1.49 -3.38
CA ARG A 83 4.80 0.97 -4.69
C ARG A 83 3.48 1.57 -5.15
N TYR A 84 2.50 1.57 -4.25
CA TYR A 84 1.17 2.09 -4.54
C TYR A 84 1.19 3.59 -4.82
N ASP A 85 1.95 4.37 -4.04
CA ASP A 85 2.07 5.82 -4.23
C ASP A 85 2.75 6.17 -5.54
N LEU A 86 3.82 5.45 -5.92
CA LEU A 86 4.48 5.63 -7.22
C LEU A 86 3.53 5.36 -8.39
N LEU A 87 2.75 4.28 -8.33
CA LEU A 87 1.77 3.97 -9.36
C LEU A 87 0.72 5.08 -9.48
N ARG A 88 0.22 5.62 -8.35
CA ARG A 88 -0.75 6.71 -8.37
C ARG A 88 -0.20 7.96 -9.06
N VAL A 89 1.07 8.29 -8.81
CA VAL A 89 1.75 9.39 -9.48
C VAL A 89 1.87 9.13 -10.98
N GLU A 90 2.26 7.93 -11.39
CA GLU A 90 2.37 7.57 -12.82
C GLU A 90 1.02 7.66 -13.54
N CYS A 91 -0.04 7.12 -12.92
CA CYS A 91 -1.41 7.19 -13.46
C CYS A 91 -1.90 8.64 -13.59
N SER A 92 -1.62 9.49 -12.61
CA SER A 92 -1.94 10.92 -12.69
C SER A 92 -1.22 11.59 -13.86
N ARG A 93 0.10 11.35 -14.01
CA ARG A 93 0.90 11.93 -15.10
C ARG A 93 0.43 11.50 -16.49
N ARG A 94 -0.01 10.24 -16.62
CA ARG A 94 -0.56 9.71 -17.89
C ARG A 94 -1.90 10.34 -18.24
N GLN A 95 -2.69 10.74 -17.24
CA GLN A 95 -3.92 11.50 -17.46
C GLN A 95 -3.63 12.96 -17.85
N ASP A 96 -2.59 13.57 -17.31
CA ASP A 96 -2.20 14.93 -17.70
C ASP A 96 -1.70 15.01 -19.16
N SER A 97 -1.06 13.96 -19.66
CA SER A 97 -0.54 13.93 -21.03
C SER A 97 -1.61 13.75 -22.11
N TRP A 98 -2.79 13.24 -21.76
CA TRP A 98 -3.92 13.16 -22.70
C TRP A 98 -4.71 14.50 -22.76
N ALA A 99 -4.66 15.30 -21.70
CA ALA A 99 -5.40 16.54 -21.56
C ALA A 99 -4.78 17.77 -22.26
N ARG A 100 -3.64 17.61 -22.95
CA ARG A 100 -3.08 18.65 -23.84
C ARG A 100 -3.69 18.49 -25.24
N PRO A 101 -4.65 19.33 -25.66
CA PRO A 101 -5.02 19.35 -27.07
C PRO A 101 -3.78 19.74 -27.87
N ALA A 102 -3.48 18.98 -28.92
CA ALA A 102 -2.53 19.39 -29.94
C ALA A 102 -2.99 20.77 -30.44
N ARG A 103 -2.31 21.84 -30.02
CA ARG A 103 -2.46 23.14 -30.66
C ARG A 103 -2.03 22.91 -32.11
N GLY A 104 -3.02 22.97 -33.00
CA GLY A 104 -2.83 22.73 -34.42
C GLY A 104 -1.71 23.61 -34.95
N ASP A 105 -0.70 22.96 -35.54
CA ASP A 105 0.08 23.60 -36.59
C ASP A 105 -0.87 23.79 -37.77
N SER A 106 -1.08 25.05 -38.14
CA SER A 106 -1.69 25.50 -39.39
C SER A 106 -0.59 25.96 -40.34
#